data_AF-A0A2I0LHX5-F1
#
_entry.id   AF-A0A2I0LHX5-F1
#
_cell.length_a   1.000
_cell.length_b   1.000
_cell.length_c   1.000
_cell.angle_alpha   90.00
_cell.angle_beta   90.00
_cell.angle_gamma   90.00
#
_symmetry.space_group_name_H-M   'P 1'
#
loop_
_entity.id
_entity.type
_entity.pdbx_description
1 polymer ?
#
loop_
_entity_poly.entity_id
_entity_poly.type
_entity_poly.pdbx_seq_one_letter_code
_entity_poly.pdbx_strand_id
1 'polypeptide(L)'
;MFPNILLFYPEAARAILEYRIRRLEGALHNAREQGYEGAKFPWESAATGREVCPEEIYGAQEIHITGDVLMAFEQYYCTTQDQQLFREGGWELVAAAAQYWCSRMVWSEAERCYHITGVMPPDEYHKRVDNSAYTNAVAQRSLNFAADVARDFLIPVPEEWVDCAKKVKVPFDAEKQYHPEYDGYSPGEPVKQADVVLLGFPLMHPMTPNVRRNDLEMYEPVTAPDGPAMTWVRRGQSRGWDRPTMALFPSRLRVKGRCSLLQSMFAVGWLELKELQRAQSQLNKCFSNITEPFKIWVENADGSGAVNFLTGIGGFLQAILFGCTGFRITRSSLHFDPAFPPDINGLTVTGVSYLGNKLQFTIARGQTRIQVTARAREPPACPLEAVLEASGQRWPLREGQSVSFPTAAGWIQRVSAETP
;
A
#
# COMPACT_ATOMS: atom_id res chain seq x y z
N MET A 1 2.56 -6.16 -3.08
CA MET A 1 2.10 -7.29 -3.92
C MET A 1 0.64 -7.15 -4.34
N PHE A 2 -0.27 -7.06 -3.36
CA PHE A 2 -1.72 -7.07 -3.60
C PHE A 2 -2.24 -6.11 -4.69
N PRO A 3 -1.84 -4.83 -4.74
CA PRO A 3 -2.36 -3.89 -5.76
C PRO A 3 -2.11 -4.34 -7.20
N ASN A 4 -0.93 -4.92 -7.47
CA ASN A 4 -0.59 -5.44 -8.80
C ASN A 4 -1.47 -6.63 -9.18
N ILE A 5 -1.69 -7.56 -8.24
CA ILE A 5 -2.51 -8.76 -8.46
C ILE A 5 -3.96 -8.33 -8.70
N LEU A 6 -4.49 -7.43 -7.87
CA LEU A 6 -5.84 -6.89 -8.00
C LEU A 6 -6.08 -6.25 -9.37
N LEU A 7 -5.11 -5.45 -9.84
CA LEU A 7 -5.23 -4.74 -11.11
C LEU A 7 -5.43 -5.69 -12.29
N PHE A 8 -4.77 -6.85 -12.32
CA PHE A 8 -4.82 -7.78 -13.47
C PHE A 8 -5.70 -9.01 -13.24
N TYR A 9 -5.76 -9.51 -12.01
CA TYR A 9 -6.33 -10.79 -11.62
C TYR A 9 -7.18 -10.64 -10.34
N PRO A 10 -8.34 -9.96 -10.41
CA PRO A 10 -9.20 -9.76 -9.25
C PRO A 10 -9.64 -11.06 -8.58
N GLU A 11 -9.80 -12.17 -9.33
CA GLU A 11 -10.10 -13.50 -8.76
C GLU A 11 -8.98 -14.01 -7.84
N ALA A 12 -7.72 -13.81 -8.23
CA ALA A 12 -6.57 -14.16 -7.39
C ALA A 12 -6.47 -13.24 -6.16
N ALA A 13 -6.80 -11.95 -6.32
CA ALA A 13 -6.89 -11.03 -5.19
C ALA A 13 -8.00 -11.44 -4.22
N ARG A 14 -9.17 -11.86 -4.72
CA ARG A 14 -10.28 -12.42 -3.91
C ARG A 14 -9.80 -13.61 -3.08
N ALA A 15 -9.10 -14.57 -3.68
CA ALA A 15 -8.57 -15.73 -2.97
C ALA A 15 -7.59 -15.37 -1.83
N ILE A 16 -6.80 -14.30 -1.99
CA ILE A 16 -5.93 -13.76 -0.94
C ILE A 16 -6.75 -13.17 0.21
N LEU A 17 -7.84 -12.46 -0.08
CA LEU A 17 -8.75 -11.92 0.94
C LEU A 17 -9.52 -13.01 1.67
N GLU A 18 -10.00 -14.03 0.94
CA GLU A 18 -10.67 -15.19 1.52
C GLU A 18 -9.76 -15.95 2.50
N TYR A 19 -8.45 -15.99 2.25
CA TYR A 19 -7.50 -16.53 3.23
C TYR A 19 -7.60 -15.78 4.57
N ARG A 20 -7.71 -14.45 4.57
CA ARG A 20 -7.88 -13.66 5.79
C ARG A 20 -9.25 -13.89 6.44
N ILE A 21 -10.33 -14.00 5.65
CA ILE A 21 -11.68 -14.33 6.14
C ILE A 21 -11.67 -15.68 6.87
N ARG A 22 -11.13 -16.73 6.25
CA ARG A 22 -11.04 -18.09 6.83
C ARG A 22 -10.18 -18.18 8.10
N ARG A 23 -9.47 -17.11 8.44
CA ARG A 23 -8.53 -17.01 9.57
C ARG A 23 -8.88 -15.91 10.55
N LEU A 24 -10.09 -15.35 10.43
CA LEU A 24 -10.61 -14.33 11.33
C LEU A 24 -10.59 -14.79 12.79
N GLU A 25 -10.92 -16.05 13.08
CA GLU A 25 -10.90 -16.58 14.45
C GLU A 25 -9.50 -16.47 15.11
N GLY A 26 -8.43 -16.70 14.35
CA GLY A 26 -7.06 -16.52 14.83
C GLY A 26 -6.77 -15.06 15.19
N ALA A 27 -7.23 -14.12 14.37
CA ALA A 27 -7.08 -12.69 14.64
C ALA A 27 -7.91 -12.21 15.85
N LEU A 28 -9.12 -12.74 16.02
CA LEU A 28 -9.96 -12.48 17.21
C LEU A 28 -9.28 -13.00 18.48
N HIS A 29 -8.67 -14.19 18.42
CA HIS A 29 -7.91 -14.76 19.54
C HIS A 29 -6.70 -13.88 19.90
N ASN A 30 -5.92 -13.44 18.90
CA ASN A 30 -4.76 -12.58 19.14
C ASN A 30 -5.12 -11.26 19.83
N ALA A 31 -6.26 -10.65 19.48
CA ALA A 31 -6.75 -9.43 20.14
C ALA A 31 -7.10 -9.70 21.62
N ARG A 32 -7.85 -10.78 21.88
CA ARG A 32 -8.27 -11.17 23.24
C ARG A 32 -7.10 -11.50 24.16
N GLU A 33 -6.07 -12.19 23.66
CA GLU A 33 -4.86 -12.50 24.44
C GLU A 33 -4.13 -11.22 24.90
N GLN A 34 -4.30 -10.11 24.17
CA GLN A 34 -3.73 -8.81 24.51
C GLN A 34 -4.72 -7.88 25.22
N GLY A 35 -5.90 -8.37 25.58
CA GLY A 35 -6.93 -7.60 26.28
C GLY A 35 -7.72 -6.62 25.41
N TYR A 36 -7.63 -6.75 24.08
CA TYR A 36 -8.37 -5.91 23.13
C TYR A 36 -9.61 -6.61 22.59
N GLU A 37 -10.54 -5.82 22.04
CA GLU A 37 -11.70 -6.32 21.33
C GLU A 37 -11.42 -6.45 19.83
N GLY A 38 -12.38 -7.01 19.09
CA GLY A 38 -12.27 -7.10 17.63
C GLY A 38 -11.18 -8.08 17.16
N ALA A 39 -10.66 -7.83 15.95
CA ALA A 39 -9.70 -8.69 15.28
C ALA A 39 -8.35 -7.99 15.09
N LYS A 40 -7.30 -8.58 15.66
CA LYS A 40 -5.90 -8.18 15.44
C LYS A 40 -5.22 -9.23 14.56
N PHE A 41 -4.93 -8.88 13.30
CA PHE A 41 -4.22 -9.80 12.42
C PHE A 41 -2.78 -10.01 12.91
N PRO A 42 -2.25 -11.24 12.81
CA PRO A 42 -0.88 -11.51 13.20
C PRO A 42 0.11 -10.87 12.22
N TRP A 43 1.30 -10.55 12.72
CA TRP A 43 2.43 -10.09 11.93
C TRP A 43 2.86 -11.19 10.95
N GLU A 44 3.13 -12.39 11.46
CA GLU A 44 3.35 -13.58 10.64
C GLU A 44 2.16 -14.52 10.77
N SER A 45 1.55 -14.85 9.63
CA SER A 45 0.36 -15.70 9.56
C SER A 45 0.66 -17.00 8.84
N ALA A 46 0.17 -18.12 9.37
CA ALA A 46 0.29 -19.43 8.75
C ALA A 46 -1.08 -20.16 8.68
N ALA A 47 -1.11 -21.45 9.01
CA ALA A 47 -2.28 -22.30 8.82
C ALA A 47 -3.47 -21.93 9.71
N THR A 48 -3.29 -21.33 10.89
CA THR A 48 -4.37 -21.08 11.86
C THR A 48 -4.82 -19.63 11.93
N GLY A 49 -4.03 -18.68 11.39
CA GLY A 49 -4.27 -17.25 11.57
C GLY A 49 -3.86 -16.69 12.94
N ARG A 50 -3.27 -17.53 13.81
CA ARG A 50 -2.62 -17.08 15.04
C ARG A 50 -1.25 -16.52 14.73
N GLU A 51 -0.73 -15.71 15.65
CA GLU A 51 0.63 -15.22 15.57
C GLU A 51 1.63 -16.40 15.56
N VAL A 52 2.52 -16.39 14.57
CA VAL A 52 3.62 -17.37 14.48
C VAL A 52 4.98 -16.70 14.40
N CYS A 53 5.05 -15.37 14.48
CA CYS A 53 6.32 -14.64 14.49
C CYS A 53 7.16 -15.11 15.68
N PRO A 54 8.40 -15.59 15.47
CA PRO A 54 9.26 -16.05 16.55
C PRO A 54 9.65 -14.95 17.54
N GLU A 55 9.69 -13.71 17.08
CA GLU A 55 10.04 -12.55 17.88
C GLU A 55 8.76 -11.83 18.34
N GLU A 56 8.41 -12.03 19.62
CA GLU A 56 7.16 -11.55 20.22
C GLU A 56 6.92 -10.04 20.05
N ILE A 57 7.99 -9.25 19.91
CA ILE A 57 7.88 -7.80 19.80
C ILE A 57 7.12 -7.34 18.55
N TYR A 58 7.33 -7.97 17.39
CA TYR A 58 6.65 -7.59 16.15
C TYR A 58 5.17 -7.95 16.24
N GLY A 59 4.87 -9.18 16.63
CA GLY A 59 3.50 -9.63 16.87
C GLY A 59 2.76 -8.80 17.93
N ALA A 60 3.47 -8.24 18.91
CA ALA A 60 2.88 -7.36 19.92
C ALA A 60 2.65 -5.92 19.41
N GLN A 61 3.65 -5.30 18.78
CA GLN A 61 3.70 -3.85 18.57
C GLN A 61 3.47 -3.40 17.13
N GLU A 62 3.74 -4.25 16.13
CA GLU A 62 3.65 -3.91 14.70
C GLU A 62 2.22 -4.13 14.20
N ILE A 63 1.30 -3.33 14.74
CA ILE A 63 -0.15 -3.57 14.64
C ILE A 63 -0.76 -3.04 13.34
N HIS A 64 0.00 -2.27 12.55
CA HIS A 64 -0.48 -1.66 11.30
C HIS A 64 -0.94 -2.70 10.26
N ILE A 65 -0.46 -3.95 10.36
CA ILE A 65 -0.91 -5.09 9.52
C ILE A 65 -2.43 -5.25 9.52
N THR A 66 -3.10 -4.94 10.63
CA THR A 66 -4.57 -4.99 10.71
C THR A 66 -5.20 -3.93 9.80
N GLY A 67 -4.62 -2.74 9.74
CA GLY A 67 -5.03 -1.68 8.82
C GLY A 67 -4.66 -1.99 7.37
N ASP A 68 -3.51 -2.62 7.14
CA ASP A 68 -3.08 -3.01 5.79
C ASP A 68 -4.00 -4.07 5.17
N VAL A 69 -4.50 -5.01 5.98
CA VAL A 69 -5.53 -5.96 5.56
C VAL A 69 -6.80 -5.20 5.15
N LEU A 70 -7.25 -4.22 5.94
CA LEU A 70 -8.44 -3.43 5.61
C LEU A 70 -8.24 -2.57 4.36
N MET A 71 -7.05 -2.00 4.17
CA MET A 71 -6.69 -1.30 2.94
C MET A 71 -6.78 -2.23 1.72
N ALA A 72 -6.38 -3.51 1.83
CA ALA A 72 -6.54 -4.48 0.75
C ALA A 72 -8.02 -4.79 0.44
N PHE A 73 -8.86 -4.93 1.47
CA PHE A 73 -10.31 -5.08 1.30
C PHE A 73 -10.94 -3.83 0.64
N GLU A 74 -10.53 -2.63 1.06
CA GLU A 74 -10.99 -1.38 0.48
C GLU A 74 -10.61 -1.26 -0.99
N GLN A 75 -9.34 -1.49 -1.33
CA GLN A 75 -8.87 -1.48 -2.71
C GLN A 75 -9.65 -2.48 -3.57
N TYR A 76 -9.87 -3.69 -3.07
CA TYR A 76 -10.67 -4.70 -3.75
C TYR A 76 -12.10 -4.23 -3.99
N TYR A 77 -12.77 -3.76 -2.94
CA TYR A 77 -14.15 -3.28 -3.03
C TYR A 77 -14.31 -2.10 -3.99
N CYS A 78 -13.39 -1.13 -3.97
CA CYS A 78 -13.38 0.01 -4.89
C CYS A 78 -13.12 -0.42 -6.35
N THR A 79 -12.38 -1.51 -6.57
CA THR A 79 -12.04 -2.01 -7.91
C THR A 79 -13.14 -2.88 -8.51
N THR A 80 -13.70 -3.80 -7.73
CA THR A 80 -14.60 -4.86 -8.21
C THR A 80 -16.05 -4.60 -7.88
N GLN A 81 -16.32 -3.93 -6.75
CA GLN A 81 -17.64 -3.79 -6.15
C GLN A 81 -18.32 -5.15 -5.90
N ASP A 82 -17.51 -6.18 -5.68
CA ASP A 82 -17.97 -7.52 -5.33
C ASP A 82 -18.53 -7.53 -3.91
N GLN A 83 -19.84 -7.27 -3.80
CA GLN A 83 -20.58 -7.34 -2.55
C GLN A 83 -20.73 -8.77 -2.03
N GLN A 84 -20.55 -9.80 -2.87
CA GLN A 84 -20.70 -11.19 -2.45
C GLN A 84 -19.61 -11.58 -1.46
N LEU A 85 -18.34 -11.19 -1.70
CA LEU A 85 -17.25 -11.41 -0.76
C LEU A 85 -17.56 -10.85 0.64
N PHE A 86 -18.20 -9.68 0.72
CA PHE A 86 -18.57 -9.05 1.99
C PHE A 86 -19.72 -9.78 2.69
N ARG A 87 -20.67 -10.35 1.95
CA ARG A 87 -21.71 -11.24 2.50
C ARG A 87 -21.18 -12.60 2.95
N GLU A 88 -20.02 -13.03 2.43
CA GLU A 88 -19.39 -14.33 2.70
C GLU A 88 -18.33 -14.28 3.84
N GLY A 89 -18.40 -13.29 4.74
CA GLY A 89 -17.45 -13.15 5.86
C GLY A 89 -16.56 -11.90 5.79
N GLY A 90 -16.58 -11.19 4.65
CA GLY A 90 -15.78 -9.96 4.50
C GLY A 90 -16.28 -8.83 5.39
N TRP A 91 -17.60 -8.71 5.58
CA TRP A 91 -18.16 -7.71 6.49
C TRP A 91 -17.78 -7.98 7.95
N GLU A 92 -17.91 -9.23 8.41
CA GLU A 92 -17.55 -9.64 9.77
C GLU A 92 -16.09 -9.34 10.07
N LEU A 93 -15.19 -9.57 9.09
CA LEU A 93 -13.78 -9.23 9.20
C LEU A 93 -13.55 -7.73 9.34
N VAL A 94 -14.15 -6.93 8.46
CA VAL A 94 -13.99 -5.46 8.46
C VAL A 94 -14.54 -4.87 9.76
N ALA A 95 -15.71 -5.29 10.20
CA ALA A 95 -16.31 -4.84 11.45
C ALA A 95 -15.46 -5.22 12.67
N ALA A 96 -14.93 -6.44 12.70
CA ALA A 96 -14.07 -6.88 13.80
C ALA A 96 -12.75 -6.09 13.85
N ALA A 97 -12.12 -5.81 12.72
CA ALA A 97 -10.89 -5.01 12.69
C ALA A 97 -11.15 -3.53 13.04
N ALA A 98 -12.30 -2.97 12.65
CA ALA A 98 -12.72 -1.63 13.09
C ALA A 98 -12.89 -1.57 14.61
N GLN A 99 -13.55 -2.58 15.20
CA GLN A 99 -13.69 -2.67 16.65
C GLN A 99 -12.33 -2.80 17.36
N TYR A 100 -11.38 -3.50 16.76
CA TYR A 100 -10.02 -3.57 17.30
C TYR A 100 -9.39 -2.17 17.40
N TRP A 101 -9.47 -1.36 16.35
CA TRP A 101 -8.94 0.00 16.37
C TRP A 101 -9.58 0.88 17.45
N CYS A 102 -10.90 0.82 17.62
CA CYS A 102 -11.57 1.54 18.70
C CYS A 102 -11.10 1.07 20.09
N SER A 103 -11.01 -0.23 20.32
CA SER A 103 -10.51 -0.77 21.60
C SER A 103 -9.03 -0.47 21.87
N ARG A 104 -8.26 -0.18 20.81
CA ARG A 104 -6.82 0.08 20.88
C ARG A 104 -6.48 1.55 21.16
N MET A 105 -7.42 2.44 20.84
CA MET A 105 -7.27 3.89 20.99
C MET A 105 -7.49 4.33 22.44
N VAL A 106 -6.71 5.31 22.88
CA VAL A 106 -6.82 5.91 24.22
C VAL A 106 -7.11 7.40 24.06
N TRP A 107 -8.16 7.89 24.72
CA TRP A 107 -8.50 9.31 24.70
C TRP A 107 -7.50 10.14 25.51
N SER A 108 -6.95 11.19 24.89
CA SER A 108 -6.10 12.19 25.53
C SER A 108 -6.92 13.44 25.82
N GLU A 109 -7.22 13.70 27.10
CA GLU A 109 -7.92 14.92 27.51
C GLU A 109 -7.12 16.20 27.20
N ALA A 110 -5.79 16.13 27.28
CA ALA A 110 -4.90 17.27 27.05
C ALA A 110 -4.91 17.73 25.59
N GLU A 111 -4.89 16.78 24.65
CA GLU A 111 -4.87 17.07 23.21
C GLU A 111 -6.25 16.98 22.54
N ARG A 112 -7.26 16.49 23.27
CA ARG A 112 -8.64 16.28 22.80
C ARG A 112 -8.73 15.39 21.55
N CYS A 113 -7.89 14.36 21.51
CA CYS A 113 -7.76 13.42 20.40
C CYS A 113 -7.49 11.99 20.93
N TYR A 114 -7.65 10.99 20.08
CA TYR A 114 -7.29 9.60 20.39
C TYR A 114 -5.84 9.33 20.01
N HIS A 115 -5.13 8.68 20.93
CA HIS A 115 -3.76 8.24 20.75
C HIS A 115 -3.70 6.73 20.55
N ILE A 116 -2.71 6.26 19.79
CA ILE A 116 -2.31 4.86 19.72
C ILE A 116 -0.86 4.78 20.20
N THR A 117 -0.67 4.23 21.40
CA THR A 117 0.61 4.28 22.14
C THR A 117 1.34 2.95 22.12
N GLY A 118 2.67 2.95 22.26
CA GLY A 118 3.47 1.73 22.41
C GLY A 118 3.49 0.81 21.18
N VAL A 119 3.48 1.39 19.98
CA VAL A 119 3.51 0.66 18.71
C VAL A 119 4.91 0.58 18.11
N MET A 120 5.03 -0.26 17.09
CA MET A 120 6.14 -0.30 16.15
C MET A 120 5.60 0.14 14.79
N PRO A 121 6.09 1.25 14.22
CA PRO A 121 5.80 1.63 12.84
C PRO A 121 6.39 0.63 11.84
N PRO A 122 6.09 0.78 10.52
CA PRO A 122 6.85 0.09 9.47
C PRO A 122 8.37 0.26 9.61
N ASP A 123 8.83 1.37 10.20
CA ASP A 123 10.21 1.49 10.67
C ASP A 123 10.46 0.70 11.97
N GLU A 124 10.86 -0.56 11.81
CA GLU A 124 11.17 -1.44 12.93
C GLU A 124 12.40 -1.03 13.78
N TYR A 125 13.16 0.01 13.41
CA TYR A 125 14.23 0.54 14.29
C TYR A 125 13.67 1.25 15.52
N HIS A 126 12.48 1.83 15.40
CA HIS A 126 11.81 2.53 16.48
C HIS A 126 10.71 1.64 17.06
N LYS A 127 10.77 1.39 18.36
CA LYS A 127 9.84 0.50 19.06
C LYS A 127 9.24 1.20 20.26
N ARG A 128 8.02 0.82 20.64
CA ARG A 128 7.27 1.43 21.75
C ARG A 128 7.10 2.94 21.58
N VAL A 129 6.90 3.38 20.34
CA VAL A 129 6.63 4.78 20.04
C VAL A 129 5.14 5.07 20.15
N ASP A 130 4.81 6.32 20.37
CA ASP A 130 3.43 6.78 20.45
C ASP A 130 3.05 7.54 19.18
N ASN A 131 1.83 7.28 18.71
CA ASN A 131 1.24 7.96 17.56
C ASN A 131 2.09 7.87 16.28
N SER A 132 2.48 6.66 15.87
CA SER A 132 3.09 6.46 14.54
C SER A 132 2.18 7.03 13.45
N ALA A 133 2.73 7.87 12.58
CA ALA A 133 1.97 8.55 11.54
C ALA A 133 1.28 7.55 10.60
N TYR A 134 2.00 6.54 10.12
CA TYR A 134 1.39 5.50 9.30
C TYR A 134 0.35 4.67 10.06
N THR A 135 0.68 4.21 11.27
CA THR A 135 -0.24 3.37 12.06
C THR A 135 -1.56 4.10 12.34
N ASN A 136 -1.48 5.37 12.73
CA ASN A 136 -2.67 6.16 13.04
C ASN A 136 -3.45 6.52 11.77
N ALA A 137 -2.77 6.83 10.66
CA ALA A 137 -3.43 7.12 9.39
C ALA A 137 -4.11 5.87 8.80
N VAL A 138 -3.51 4.69 8.89
CA VAL A 138 -4.14 3.44 8.42
C VAL A 138 -5.29 3.00 9.32
N ALA A 139 -5.22 3.26 10.63
CA ALA A 139 -6.33 3.07 11.56
C ALA A 139 -7.51 4.00 11.23
N GLN A 140 -7.24 5.29 11.00
CA GLN A 140 -8.24 6.26 10.56
C GLN A 140 -8.93 5.80 9.26
N ARG A 141 -8.14 5.39 8.26
CA ARG A 141 -8.65 4.92 6.97
C ARG A 141 -9.50 3.66 7.14
N SER A 142 -9.07 2.73 8.00
CA SER A 142 -9.79 1.50 8.32
C SER A 142 -11.19 1.77 8.89
N LEU A 143 -11.30 2.70 9.84
CA LEU A 143 -12.58 3.07 10.45
C LEU A 143 -13.51 3.77 9.45
N ASN A 144 -12.96 4.68 8.63
CA ASN A 144 -13.73 5.33 7.56
C ASN A 144 -14.26 4.30 6.56
N PHE A 145 -13.42 3.35 6.13
CA PHE A 145 -13.82 2.27 5.23
C PHE A 145 -14.90 1.37 5.84
N ALA A 146 -14.78 0.98 7.11
CA ALA A 146 -15.78 0.17 7.78
C ALA A 146 -17.14 0.89 7.88
N ALA A 147 -17.14 2.19 8.22
CA ALA A 147 -18.34 3.02 8.23
C ALA A 147 -18.98 3.14 6.84
N ASP A 148 -18.14 3.28 5.82
CA ASP A 148 -18.55 3.37 4.42
C ASP A 148 -19.18 2.09 3.87
N VAL A 149 -18.65 0.92 4.26
CA VAL A 149 -19.25 -0.38 3.93
C VAL A 149 -20.55 -0.57 4.69
N ALA A 150 -20.60 -0.26 5.99
CA ALA A 150 -21.83 -0.30 6.77
C ALA A 150 -22.98 0.48 6.09
N ARG A 151 -22.70 1.70 5.61
CA ARG A 151 -23.69 2.51 4.86
C ARG A 151 -24.16 1.83 3.58
N ASP A 152 -23.26 1.24 2.80
CA ASP A 152 -23.63 0.54 1.55
C ASP A 152 -24.53 -0.67 1.79
N PHE A 153 -24.31 -1.38 2.91
CA PHE A 153 -25.11 -2.53 3.31
C PHE A 153 -26.33 -2.15 4.18
N LEU A 154 -26.60 -0.85 4.36
CA LEU A 154 -27.69 -0.33 5.20
C LEU A 154 -27.61 -0.82 6.66
N ILE A 155 -26.40 -1.04 7.15
CA ILE A 155 -26.10 -1.42 8.53
C ILE A 155 -25.87 -0.14 9.34
N PRO A 156 -26.43 0.00 10.55
CA PRO A 156 -26.15 1.14 11.42
C PRO A 156 -24.64 1.28 11.67
N VAL A 157 -24.10 2.47 11.39
CA VAL A 157 -22.70 2.78 11.66
C VAL A 157 -22.54 3.07 13.16
N PRO A 158 -21.67 2.35 13.90
CA PRO A 158 -21.37 2.70 15.28
C PRO A 158 -20.80 4.12 15.39
N GLU A 159 -21.37 4.94 16.27
CA GLU A 159 -20.94 6.33 16.48
C GLU A 159 -19.47 6.41 16.92
N GLU A 160 -19.03 5.44 17.72
CA GLU A 160 -17.66 5.29 18.18
C GLU A 160 -16.66 5.23 17.02
N TRP A 161 -16.95 4.46 15.96
CA TRP A 161 -16.04 4.35 14.81
C TRP A 161 -15.83 5.70 14.13
N VAL A 162 -16.91 6.47 13.99
CA VAL A 162 -16.88 7.80 13.38
C VAL A 162 -16.17 8.80 14.29
N ASP A 163 -16.37 8.72 15.60
CA ASP A 163 -15.69 9.58 16.58
C ASP A 163 -14.18 9.32 16.61
N CYS A 164 -13.78 8.04 16.72
CA CYS A 164 -12.39 7.59 16.68
C CYS A 164 -11.70 8.03 15.38
N ALA A 165 -12.33 7.78 14.22
CA ALA A 165 -11.75 8.17 12.93
C ALA A 165 -11.53 9.69 12.82
N LYS A 166 -12.48 10.50 13.31
CA LYS A 166 -12.39 11.97 13.24
C LYS A 166 -11.35 12.54 14.19
N LYS A 167 -11.10 11.89 15.33
CA LYS A 167 -10.29 12.44 16.41
C LYS A 167 -8.98 11.69 16.65
N VAL A 168 -8.64 10.64 15.91
CA VAL A 168 -7.32 10.02 16.00
C VAL A 168 -6.22 10.99 15.56
N LYS A 169 -5.15 11.07 16.35
CA LYS A 169 -4.02 11.94 16.06
C LYS A 169 -3.17 11.36 14.93
N VAL A 170 -2.99 12.08 13.83
CA VAL A 170 -1.90 11.82 12.87
C VAL A 170 -0.89 12.94 13.08
N PRO A 171 0.36 12.65 13.49
CA PRO A 171 1.36 13.69 13.75
C PRO A 171 1.57 14.58 12.53
N PHE A 172 1.54 15.89 12.75
CA PHE A 172 1.76 16.88 11.71
C PHE A 172 2.44 18.11 12.31
N ASP A 173 3.57 18.50 11.74
CA ASP A 173 4.28 19.72 12.10
C ASP A 173 3.82 20.86 11.17
N ALA A 174 3.02 21.78 11.71
CA ALA A 174 2.46 22.89 10.96
C ALA A 174 3.50 23.96 10.58
N GLU A 175 4.64 24.05 11.28
CA GLU A 175 5.68 25.04 10.98
C GLU A 175 6.54 24.57 9.81
N LYS A 176 6.98 23.31 9.86
CA LYS A 176 7.82 22.69 8.83
C LYS A 176 7.00 22.04 7.70
N GLN A 177 5.69 21.92 7.86
CA GLN A 177 4.76 21.34 6.87
C GLN A 177 5.17 19.93 6.45
N TYR A 178 5.40 19.03 7.41
CA TYR A 178 5.69 17.61 7.19
C TYR A 178 5.08 16.76 8.31
N HIS A 179 5.02 15.44 8.12
CA HIS A 179 4.57 14.50 9.14
C HIS A 179 5.77 13.92 9.89
N PRO A 180 5.95 14.22 11.19
CA PRO A 180 6.85 13.45 12.05
C PRO A 180 6.44 11.98 12.09
N GLU A 181 7.40 11.08 12.19
CA GLU A 181 7.12 9.63 12.12
C GLU A 181 6.31 9.14 13.30
N TYR A 182 6.55 9.72 14.48
CA TYR A 182 5.86 9.45 15.73
C TYR A 182 6.03 10.65 16.68
N ASP A 183 5.33 10.66 17.81
CA ASP A 183 5.45 11.73 18.80
C ASP A 183 6.86 11.78 19.39
N GLY A 184 7.52 12.94 19.28
CA GLY A 184 8.89 13.15 19.75
C GLY A 184 9.99 12.77 18.74
N TYR A 185 9.62 12.40 17.50
CA TYR A 185 10.58 12.14 16.43
C TYR A 185 11.53 13.33 16.20
N SER A 186 12.83 13.04 16.09
CA SER A 186 13.85 14.04 15.80
C SER A 186 14.34 13.91 14.35
N PRO A 187 14.20 14.96 13.52
CA PRO A 187 14.69 14.95 12.15
C PRO A 187 16.18 14.56 12.06
N GLY A 188 16.50 13.60 11.20
CA GLY A 188 17.87 13.09 11.04
C GLY A 188 18.07 11.68 11.58
N GLU A 189 17.11 11.15 12.35
CA GLU A 189 17.16 9.77 12.83
C GLU A 189 17.06 8.77 11.67
N PRO A 190 17.94 7.75 11.62
CA PRO A 190 17.89 6.75 10.58
C PRO A 190 16.61 5.92 10.64
N VAL A 191 15.95 5.76 9.49
CA VAL A 191 14.75 4.92 9.37
C VAL A 191 15.07 3.64 8.61
N LYS A 192 14.49 2.51 9.01
CA LYS A 192 14.74 1.19 8.38
C LYS A 192 14.00 1.05 7.05
N GLN A 193 12.73 1.46 6.99
CA GLN A 193 11.82 1.21 5.88
C GLN A 193 10.96 2.44 5.56
N ALA A 194 10.05 2.29 4.59
CA ALA A 194 9.12 3.34 4.22
C ALA A 194 8.00 3.39 5.27
N ASP A 195 7.99 4.41 6.12
CA ASP A 195 6.85 4.74 7.01
C ASP A 195 6.07 5.92 6.41
N VAL A 196 6.48 7.16 6.73
CA VAL A 196 5.77 8.38 6.33
C VAL A 196 5.62 8.50 4.81
N VAL A 197 6.57 7.96 4.06
CA VAL A 197 6.53 7.91 2.59
C VAL A 197 5.29 7.18 2.07
N LEU A 198 4.77 6.19 2.82
CA LEU A 198 3.58 5.42 2.48
C LEU A 198 2.27 6.18 2.69
N LEU A 199 2.27 7.30 3.43
CA LEU A 199 1.09 8.15 3.62
C LEU A 199 0.54 8.64 2.27
N GLY A 200 1.41 8.99 1.32
CA GLY A 200 1.00 9.40 -0.03
C GLY A 200 0.49 8.21 -0.86
N PHE A 201 1.37 7.29 -1.25
CA PHE A 201 0.97 6.02 -1.86
C PHE A 201 1.59 4.87 -1.08
N PRO A 202 0.84 3.81 -0.73
CA PRO A 202 -0.52 3.49 -1.19
C PRO A 202 -1.66 4.04 -0.32
N LEU A 203 -1.36 4.72 0.79
CA LEU A 203 -2.37 5.09 1.78
C LEU A 203 -3.27 6.26 1.34
N MET A 204 -2.81 7.09 0.40
CA MET A 204 -3.58 8.22 -0.15
C MET A 204 -4.13 9.15 0.94
N HIS A 205 -3.35 9.34 2.01
CA HIS A 205 -3.67 10.26 3.09
C HIS A 205 -3.76 11.70 2.53
N PRO A 206 -4.83 12.45 2.82
CA PRO A 206 -4.99 13.80 2.30
C PRO A 206 -3.88 14.74 2.74
N MET A 207 -3.12 15.28 1.79
CA MET A 207 -2.06 16.26 2.05
C MET A 207 -1.82 17.15 0.84
N THR A 208 -1.18 18.30 1.04
CA THR A 208 -0.81 19.19 -0.07
C THR A 208 0.44 18.66 -0.79
N PRO A 209 0.66 19.04 -2.08
CA PRO A 209 1.90 18.69 -2.78
C PRO A 209 3.18 19.17 -2.07
N ASN A 210 3.11 20.29 -1.34
CA ASN A 210 4.24 20.80 -0.56
C ASN A 210 4.54 19.91 0.64
N VAL A 211 3.52 19.49 1.39
CA VAL A 211 3.69 18.54 2.50
C VAL A 211 4.24 17.21 1.98
N ARG A 212 3.66 16.70 0.88
CA ARG A 212 4.15 15.47 0.22
C ARG A 212 5.62 15.57 -0.16
N ARG A 213 6.05 16.71 -0.70
CA ARG A 213 7.45 16.97 -1.03
C ARG A 213 8.33 16.96 0.22
N ASN A 214 7.93 17.69 1.26
CA ASN A 214 8.68 17.80 2.50
C ASN A 214 8.86 16.44 3.17
N ASP A 215 7.82 15.61 3.21
CA ASP A 215 7.91 14.23 3.70
C ASP A 215 8.98 13.44 2.92
N LEU A 216 8.94 13.49 1.58
CA LEU A 216 9.93 12.78 0.77
C LEU A 216 11.36 13.32 0.98
N GLU A 217 11.55 14.63 1.11
CA GLU A 217 12.87 15.25 1.34
C GLU A 217 13.41 14.99 2.74
N MET A 218 12.54 14.88 3.74
CA MET A 218 12.91 14.58 5.12
C MET A 218 13.45 13.15 5.24
N TYR A 219 12.75 12.19 4.63
CA TYR A 219 13.01 10.76 4.85
C TYR A 219 13.97 10.13 3.84
N GLU A 220 14.07 10.64 2.60
CA GLU A 220 15.00 10.12 1.57
C GLU A 220 16.47 10.04 2.03
N PRO A 221 17.06 11.06 2.70
CA PRO A 221 18.47 11.02 3.08
C PRO A 221 18.76 10.19 4.33
N VAL A 222 17.79 10.01 5.22
CA VAL A 222 17.96 9.30 6.51
C VAL A 222 17.62 7.82 6.41
N THR A 223 17.10 7.35 5.28
CA THR A 223 16.78 5.94 5.16
C THR A 223 18.04 5.07 5.11
N ALA A 224 18.10 4.06 5.97
CA ALA A 224 19.26 3.24 6.20
C ALA A 224 19.77 2.58 4.91
N PRO A 225 21.05 2.80 4.54
CA PRO A 225 21.63 2.25 3.32
C PRO A 225 22.02 0.75 3.43
N ASP A 226 21.79 0.13 4.58
CA ASP A 226 22.12 -1.25 4.94
C ASP A 226 20.99 -1.98 5.69
N GLY A 227 19.80 -1.37 5.81
CA GLY A 227 18.66 -1.98 6.49
C GLY A 227 18.05 -3.12 5.67
N PRO A 228 17.75 -4.29 6.28
CA PRO A 228 17.04 -5.36 5.60
C PRO A 228 15.60 -4.93 5.26
N ALA A 229 15.09 -5.44 4.15
CA ALA A 229 13.84 -4.99 3.56
C ALA A 229 12.58 -5.50 4.28
N MET A 230 12.74 -6.52 5.14
CA MET A 230 11.79 -7.05 6.13
C MET A 230 12.59 -7.73 7.25
N THR A 231 12.03 -7.92 8.44
CA THR A 231 12.68 -8.70 9.51
C THR A 231 13.08 -10.10 9.05
N TRP A 232 14.30 -10.51 9.38
CA TRP A 232 14.78 -11.86 9.16
C TRP A 232 14.33 -12.79 10.27
N VAL A 233 13.78 -13.96 9.90
CA VAL A 233 13.88 -15.14 10.77
C VAL A 233 15.36 -15.51 10.84
N ARG A 234 16.02 -15.13 11.94
CA ARG A 234 17.33 -15.68 12.28
C ARG A 234 17.13 -17.19 12.43
N ARG A 235 17.63 -17.99 11.49
CA ARG A 235 17.67 -19.46 11.64
C ARG A 235 18.19 -19.75 13.04
N GLY A 236 17.36 -20.39 13.87
CA GLY A 236 17.79 -20.95 15.12
C GLY A 236 19.07 -21.75 14.87
N GLN A 237 20.06 -21.55 15.73
CA GLN A 237 21.23 -22.40 15.80
C GLN A 237 20.80 -23.81 16.23
N SER A 238 20.25 -24.59 15.29
CA SER A 238 20.24 -26.04 15.41
C SER A 238 21.62 -26.51 14.96
N ARG A 239 22.40 -26.97 15.95
CA ARG A 239 23.75 -27.49 15.84
C ARG A 239 23.90 -28.50 14.69
N GLY A 240 25.01 -28.35 13.98
CA GLY A 240 25.71 -29.45 13.31
C GLY A 240 25.34 -29.64 11.85
N TRP A 241 26.08 -28.97 10.96
CA TRP A 241 26.71 -29.56 9.77
C TRP A 241 27.82 -28.59 9.33
N ASP A 242 29.01 -28.76 9.92
CA ASP A 242 30.25 -28.16 9.43
C ASP A 242 30.71 -28.89 8.17
N ARG A 243 31.02 -28.15 7.09
CA ARG A 243 32.40 -27.99 6.55
C ARG A 243 32.43 -27.27 5.18
N PRO A 244 33.59 -26.66 4.82
CA PRO A 244 33.63 -25.36 4.17
C PRO A 244 34.26 -25.38 2.76
N THR A 245 34.05 -24.31 2.01
CA THR A 245 35.01 -23.90 0.96
C THR A 245 35.28 -22.40 1.08
N MET A 246 36.49 -22.10 1.55
CA MET A 246 37.15 -20.81 1.41
C MET A 246 37.24 -20.44 -0.08
N ALA A 247 36.88 -19.20 -0.40
CA ALA A 247 37.48 -18.47 -1.51
C ALA A 247 37.91 -17.10 -1.00
N LEU A 248 39.23 -16.94 -0.92
CA LEU A 248 39.95 -15.70 -0.72
C LEU A 248 39.62 -14.70 -1.85
N PHE A 249 39.11 -13.51 -1.51
CA PHE A 249 39.37 -12.30 -2.28
C PHE A 249 39.57 -11.11 -1.33
N PRO A 250 40.61 -10.30 -1.53
CA PRO A 250 40.89 -9.15 -0.68
C PRO A 250 39.96 -7.98 -1.02
N SER A 251 39.60 -7.26 0.04
CA SER A 251 38.97 -5.95 0.12
C SER A 251 39.16 -5.02 -1.10
N ARG A 252 38.03 -4.58 -1.70
CA ARG A 252 37.65 -3.17 -1.98
C ARG A 252 36.50 -3.13 -3.00
N LEU A 253 35.28 -3.32 -2.52
CA LEU A 253 34.05 -2.70 -3.06
C LEU A 253 32.97 -2.87 -1.99
N ARG A 254 32.67 -1.83 -1.20
CA ARG A 254 31.47 -1.82 -0.36
C ARG A 254 30.31 -1.33 -1.21
N VAL A 255 29.61 -2.24 -1.90
CA VAL A 255 28.27 -1.94 -2.42
C VAL A 255 27.30 -2.20 -1.27
N LYS A 256 26.72 -1.13 -0.75
CA LYS A 256 25.83 -1.10 0.42
C LYS A 256 24.39 -1.42 -0.03
N GLY A 257 23.73 -2.32 0.69
CA GLY A 257 22.46 -2.95 0.31
C GLY A 257 21.26 -2.01 0.40
N ARG A 258 20.71 -1.61 -0.75
CA ARG A 258 19.43 -0.90 -0.82
C ARG A 258 18.29 -1.91 -0.87
N CYS A 259 17.22 -1.68 -0.11
CA CYS A 259 15.94 -2.34 -0.31
C CYS A 259 15.35 -1.91 -1.68
N SER A 260 14.53 -2.74 -2.32
CA SER A 260 13.85 -2.36 -3.58
C SER A 260 12.44 -1.80 -3.37
N LEU A 261 11.74 -2.19 -2.30
CA LEU A 261 10.39 -1.70 -2.00
C LEU A 261 10.39 -0.20 -1.68
N LEU A 262 11.24 0.21 -0.75
CA LEU A 262 11.34 1.59 -0.28
C LEU A 262 11.63 2.56 -1.44
N GLN A 263 12.59 2.22 -2.28
CA GLN A 263 13.04 3.00 -3.43
C GLN A 263 11.91 3.11 -4.45
N SER A 264 11.10 2.05 -4.57
CA SER A 264 9.89 2.08 -5.38
C SER A 264 8.86 3.07 -4.84
N MET A 265 8.66 3.15 -3.53
CA MET A 265 7.70 4.09 -2.93
C MET A 265 8.16 5.55 -3.05
N PHE A 266 9.45 5.82 -2.88
CA PHE A 266 10.02 7.13 -3.22
C PHE A 266 9.87 7.46 -4.71
N ALA A 267 10.10 6.50 -5.61
CA ALA A 267 9.91 6.72 -7.04
C ALA A 267 8.45 7.09 -7.36
N VAL A 268 7.48 6.41 -6.76
CA VAL A 268 6.06 6.78 -6.89
C VAL A 268 5.83 8.20 -6.38
N GLY A 269 6.32 8.55 -5.18
CA GLY A 269 6.16 9.88 -4.61
C GLY A 269 6.75 11.00 -5.48
N TRP A 270 7.94 10.79 -6.05
CA TRP A 270 8.53 11.77 -6.96
C TRP A 270 7.78 11.88 -8.29
N LEU A 271 7.22 10.77 -8.79
CA LEU A 271 6.37 10.80 -9.99
C LEU A 271 5.05 11.53 -9.76
N GLU A 272 4.43 11.39 -8.58
CA GLU A 272 3.24 12.17 -8.16
C GLU A 272 3.52 13.68 -8.25
N LEU A 273 4.71 14.10 -7.81
CA LEU A 273 5.13 15.50 -7.82
C LEU A 273 5.74 15.97 -9.15
N LYS A 274 5.74 15.11 -10.19
CA LYS A 274 6.36 15.36 -11.50
C LYS A 274 7.86 15.67 -11.44
N GLU A 275 8.56 15.18 -10.40
CA GLU A 275 10.02 15.29 -10.21
C GLU A 275 10.75 14.12 -10.89
N LEU A 276 10.75 14.14 -12.23
CA LEU A 276 11.08 12.97 -13.06
C LEU A 276 12.53 12.47 -12.88
N GLN A 277 13.48 13.37 -12.66
CA GLN A 277 14.89 13.02 -12.47
C GLN A 277 15.13 12.32 -11.13
N ARG A 278 14.46 12.78 -10.06
CA ARG A 278 14.54 12.14 -8.73
C ARG A 278 13.90 10.76 -8.76
N ALA A 279 12.74 10.65 -9.42
CA ALA A 279 12.09 9.37 -9.67
C ALA A 279 13.01 8.38 -10.42
N GLN A 280 13.66 8.82 -11.50
CA GLN A 280 14.61 7.99 -12.25
C GLN A 280 15.76 7.50 -11.37
N SER A 281 16.32 8.38 -10.53
CA SER A 281 17.39 8.01 -9.59
C SER A 281 16.94 6.89 -8.64
N GLN A 282 15.70 6.95 -8.14
CA GLN A 282 15.13 5.93 -7.26
C GLN A 282 14.84 4.62 -7.99
N LEU A 283 14.30 4.67 -9.22
CA LEU A 283 14.10 3.48 -10.05
C LEU A 283 15.42 2.79 -10.39
N ASN A 284 16.47 3.55 -10.72
CA ASN A 284 17.81 3.01 -11.00
C ASN A 284 18.37 2.23 -9.80
N LYS A 285 18.10 2.68 -8.58
CA LYS A 285 18.48 1.96 -7.36
C LYS A 285 17.77 0.60 -7.24
N CYS A 286 16.51 0.50 -7.66
CA CYS A 286 15.75 -0.76 -7.59
C CYS A 286 16.36 -1.89 -8.43
N PHE A 287 16.99 -1.57 -9.57
CA PHE A 287 17.67 -2.56 -10.42
C PHE A 287 18.93 -3.15 -9.79
N SER A 288 19.50 -2.50 -8.75
CA SER A 288 20.68 -3.03 -8.05
C SER A 288 20.40 -4.34 -7.29
N ASN A 289 19.12 -4.62 -7.02
CA ASN A 289 18.65 -5.84 -6.36
C ASN A 289 18.41 -7.00 -7.33
N ILE A 290 18.72 -6.84 -8.61
CA ILE A 290 18.56 -7.88 -9.62
C ILE A 290 19.89 -8.61 -9.80
N THR A 291 19.88 -9.91 -9.52
CA THR A 291 21.06 -10.77 -9.67
C THR A 291 20.96 -11.61 -10.95
N GLU A 292 22.05 -11.60 -11.71
CA GLU A 292 22.27 -12.42 -12.91
C GLU A 292 22.52 -13.90 -12.57
N PRO A 293 22.34 -14.84 -13.52
CA PRO A 293 21.93 -14.66 -14.92
C PRO A 293 20.40 -14.68 -15.13
N PHE A 294 19.63 -14.99 -14.10
CA PHE A 294 18.19 -15.23 -14.20
C PHE A 294 17.34 -14.01 -13.84
N LYS A 295 17.98 -12.86 -13.60
CA LYS A 295 17.33 -11.62 -13.19
C LYS A 295 16.45 -11.81 -11.95
N ILE A 296 16.95 -12.56 -10.97
CA ILE A 296 16.25 -12.83 -9.72
C ILE A 296 16.36 -11.60 -8.82
N TRP A 297 15.23 -11.18 -8.25
CA TRP A 297 15.24 -10.16 -7.21
C TRP A 297 15.69 -10.76 -5.88
N VAL A 298 16.73 -10.16 -5.32
CA VAL A 298 17.26 -10.46 -4.00
C VAL A 298 16.99 -9.31 -3.05
N GLU A 299 16.90 -9.62 -1.77
CA GLU A 299 16.64 -8.62 -0.74
C GLU A 299 17.72 -7.53 -0.71
N ASN A 300 18.99 -7.93 -0.74
CA ASN A 300 20.13 -7.03 -0.68
C ASN A 300 20.84 -6.94 -2.03
N ALA A 301 21.29 -5.74 -2.39
CA ALA A 301 21.99 -5.49 -3.66
C ALA A 301 23.34 -6.23 -3.82
N ASP A 302 23.88 -6.77 -2.74
CA ASP A 302 25.11 -7.59 -2.75
C ASP A 302 24.85 -9.07 -3.07
N GLY A 303 23.60 -9.46 -3.36
CA GLY A 303 23.22 -10.85 -3.62
C GLY A 303 22.88 -11.64 -2.36
N SER A 304 23.08 -11.06 -1.17
CA SER A 304 22.71 -11.70 0.09
C SER A 304 21.23 -11.56 0.39
N GLY A 305 20.80 -12.35 1.36
CA GLY A 305 19.47 -12.26 1.90
C GLY A 305 18.42 -13.15 1.18
N ALA A 306 17.15 -12.76 1.22
CA ALA A 306 16.08 -13.57 0.67
C ALA A 306 16.16 -13.57 -0.85
N VAL A 307 16.23 -14.77 -1.44
CA VAL A 307 16.09 -14.98 -2.88
C VAL A 307 14.62 -15.01 -3.26
N ASN A 308 14.28 -14.56 -4.48
CA ASN A 308 12.90 -14.36 -4.91
C ASN A 308 12.15 -13.40 -3.98
N PHE A 309 12.76 -12.25 -3.70
CA PHE A 309 12.22 -11.27 -2.77
C PHE A 309 10.95 -10.61 -3.34
N LEU A 310 9.80 -11.24 -3.06
CA LEU A 310 8.49 -10.87 -3.62
C LEU A 310 8.10 -9.44 -3.28
N THR A 311 8.40 -8.98 -2.08
CA THR A 311 8.11 -7.61 -1.64
C THR A 311 8.82 -6.58 -2.53
N GLY A 312 10.08 -6.84 -2.87
CA GLY A 312 10.85 -6.01 -3.80
C GLY A 312 10.30 -6.01 -5.22
N ILE A 313 9.98 -7.19 -5.75
CA ILE A 313 9.35 -7.34 -7.08
C ILE A 313 8.01 -6.58 -7.13
N GLY A 314 7.20 -6.75 -6.09
CA GLY A 314 5.91 -6.09 -5.96
C GLY A 314 6.02 -4.58 -5.81
N GLY A 315 7.03 -4.09 -5.10
CA GLY A 315 7.35 -2.68 -4.98
C GLY A 315 7.72 -2.09 -6.34
N PHE A 316 8.68 -2.70 -7.03
CA PHE A 316 9.15 -2.24 -8.33
C PHE A 316 8.01 -2.16 -9.34
N LEU A 317 7.19 -3.22 -9.43
CA LEU A 317 6.03 -3.23 -10.31
C LEU A 317 5.01 -2.15 -9.94
N GLN A 318 4.85 -1.81 -8.66
CA GLN A 318 4.00 -0.69 -8.26
C GLN A 318 4.56 0.66 -8.71
N ALA A 319 5.88 0.88 -8.68
CA ALA A 319 6.48 2.11 -9.20
C ALA A 319 6.26 2.29 -10.70
N ILE A 320 6.33 1.20 -11.47
CA ILE A 320 6.02 1.26 -12.91
C ILE A 320 4.52 1.45 -13.14
N LEU A 321 3.67 0.66 -12.50
CA LEU A 321 2.22 0.72 -12.73
C LEU A 321 1.62 1.97 -12.11
N PHE A 322 1.63 2.12 -10.79
CA PHE A 322 0.95 3.22 -10.10
C PHE A 322 1.76 4.52 -10.11
N GLY A 323 3.09 4.44 -10.24
CA GLY A 323 3.93 5.63 -10.42
C GLY A 323 3.81 6.20 -11.83
N CYS A 324 4.13 5.42 -12.87
CA CYS A 324 4.21 5.98 -14.24
C CYS A 324 2.84 6.26 -14.87
N THR A 325 1.82 5.45 -14.58
CA THR A 325 0.45 5.73 -15.07
C THR A 325 -0.31 6.71 -14.19
N GLY A 326 0.14 6.91 -12.94
CA GLY A 326 -0.59 7.67 -11.93
C GLY A 326 -1.90 7.01 -11.49
N PHE A 327 -2.06 5.69 -11.62
CA PHE A 327 -3.31 5.04 -11.24
C PHE A 327 -3.65 5.22 -9.76
N ARG A 328 -4.82 5.76 -9.45
CA ARG A 328 -5.35 5.81 -8.08
C ARG A 328 -6.80 5.32 -8.10
N ILE A 329 -7.09 4.32 -7.28
CA ILE A 329 -8.42 3.70 -7.21
C ILE A 329 -9.15 4.30 -6.02
N THR A 330 -10.25 4.99 -6.30
CA THR A 330 -11.16 5.53 -5.30
C THR A 330 -12.48 4.77 -5.34
N ARG A 331 -13.39 5.07 -4.41
CA ARG A 331 -14.73 4.47 -4.37
C ARG A 331 -15.53 4.69 -5.66
N SER A 332 -15.33 5.83 -6.33
CA SER A 332 -16.13 6.25 -7.49
C SER A 332 -15.40 6.15 -8.82
N SER A 333 -14.07 6.10 -8.80
CA SER A 333 -13.27 6.30 -10.02
C SER A 333 -11.89 5.63 -9.97
N LEU A 334 -11.39 5.28 -11.16
CA LEU A 334 -9.99 4.95 -11.41
C LEU A 334 -9.31 6.17 -12.04
N HIS A 335 -8.56 6.93 -11.24
CA HIS A 335 -7.77 8.06 -11.72
C HIS A 335 -6.53 7.57 -12.47
N PHE A 336 -6.04 8.39 -13.40
CA PHE A 336 -4.74 8.26 -14.05
C PHE A 336 -4.14 9.66 -14.21
N ASP A 337 -2.87 9.78 -13.90
CA ASP A 337 -2.12 11.02 -14.08
C ASP A 337 -0.68 10.68 -14.51
N PRO A 338 -0.48 10.37 -15.81
CA PRO A 338 0.77 9.81 -16.27
C PRO A 338 1.97 10.72 -16.05
N ALA A 339 3.08 10.12 -15.64
CA ALA A 339 4.37 10.77 -15.47
C ALA A 339 5.47 9.79 -15.87
N PHE A 340 6.33 10.16 -16.81
CA PHE A 340 7.39 9.27 -17.28
C PHE A 340 8.76 9.78 -16.86
N PRO A 341 9.56 8.94 -16.17
CA PRO A 341 10.99 9.15 -16.07
C PRO A 341 11.61 9.41 -17.46
N PRO A 342 12.76 10.12 -17.55
CA PRO A 342 13.38 10.45 -18.83
C PRO A 342 13.62 9.25 -19.76
N ASP A 343 13.95 8.09 -19.19
CA ASP A 343 14.29 6.89 -19.97
C ASP A 343 13.05 6.11 -20.49
N ILE A 344 11.85 6.55 -20.13
CA ILE A 344 10.58 5.93 -20.54
C ILE A 344 9.87 6.85 -21.53
N ASN A 345 9.61 6.35 -22.75
CA ASN A 345 8.93 7.11 -23.81
C ASN A 345 7.42 6.81 -23.90
N GLY A 346 7.00 5.71 -23.31
CA GLY A 346 5.61 5.30 -23.21
C GLY A 346 5.47 3.96 -22.52
N LEU A 347 4.25 3.62 -22.15
CA LEU A 347 3.89 2.41 -21.44
C LEU A 347 2.57 1.88 -22.01
N THR A 348 2.52 0.57 -22.27
CA THR A 348 1.25 -0.12 -22.56
C THR A 348 0.95 -1.08 -21.42
N VAL A 349 -0.21 -0.88 -20.79
CA VAL A 349 -0.73 -1.73 -19.71
C VAL A 349 -2.01 -2.38 -20.19
N THR A 350 -1.97 -3.69 -20.40
CA THR A 350 -3.11 -4.47 -20.89
C THR A 350 -3.70 -5.31 -19.76
N GLY A 351 -5.03 -5.35 -19.67
CA GLY A 351 -5.73 -6.22 -18.73
C GLY A 351 -6.04 -5.58 -17.37
N VAL A 352 -6.03 -4.24 -17.30
CA VAL A 352 -6.45 -3.49 -16.12
C VAL A 352 -7.92 -3.78 -15.84
N SER A 353 -8.21 -4.30 -14.65
CA SER A 353 -9.54 -4.74 -14.23
C SER A 353 -10.21 -3.62 -13.46
N TYR A 354 -11.40 -3.20 -13.89
CA TYR A 354 -12.18 -2.20 -13.16
C TYR A 354 -13.68 -2.39 -13.43
N LEU A 355 -14.46 -2.61 -12.36
CA LEU A 355 -15.92 -2.76 -12.40
C LEU A 355 -16.42 -3.76 -13.47
N GLY A 356 -15.75 -4.91 -13.55
CA GLY A 356 -16.04 -5.98 -14.53
C GLY A 356 -15.51 -5.73 -15.95
N ASN A 357 -14.84 -4.61 -16.22
CA ASN A 357 -14.23 -4.32 -17.51
C ASN A 357 -12.74 -4.68 -17.49
N LYS A 358 -12.21 -5.14 -18.64
CA LYS A 358 -10.78 -5.22 -18.92
C LYS A 358 -10.38 -4.07 -19.83
N LEU A 359 -9.42 -3.28 -19.37
CA LEU A 359 -8.96 -2.07 -20.03
C LEU A 359 -7.52 -2.25 -20.49
N GLN A 360 -7.21 -1.64 -21.64
CA GLN A 360 -5.86 -1.42 -22.10
C GLN A 360 -5.59 0.08 -22.14
N PHE A 361 -4.51 0.48 -21.50
CA PHE A 361 -3.96 1.83 -21.56
C PHE A 361 -2.69 1.80 -22.40
N THR A 362 -2.64 2.61 -23.45
CA THR A 362 -1.42 2.90 -24.20
C THR A 362 -1.11 4.38 -24.02
N ILE A 363 -0.10 4.66 -23.21
CA ILE A 363 0.24 6.01 -22.78
C ILE A 363 1.61 6.36 -23.36
N ALA A 364 1.66 7.36 -24.22
CA ALA A 364 2.89 7.96 -24.73
C ALA A 364 3.00 9.41 -24.24
N ARG A 365 4.15 10.07 -24.45
CA ARG A 365 4.34 11.48 -24.01
C ARG A 365 3.32 12.46 -24.61
N GLY A 366 2.84 12.22 -25.83
CA GLY A 366 1.91 13.13 -26.53
C GLY A 366 0.45 12.66 -26.61
N GLN A 367 0.19 11.36 -26.43
CA GLN A 367 -1.15 10.81 -26.60
C GLN A 367 -1.38 9.62 -25.65
N THR A 368 -2.55 9.60 -25.04
CA THR A 368 -3.07 8.47 -24.26
C THR A 368 -4.23 7.86 -25.01
N ARG A 369 -4.23 6.52 -25.09
CA ARG A 369 -5.30 5.72 -25.69
C ARG A 369 -5.83 4.73 -24.66
N ILE A 370 -7.15 4.69 -24.51
CA ILE A 370 -7.85 3.76 -23.63
C ILE A 370 -8.78 2.90 -24.48
N GLN A 371 -8.73 1.59 -24.27
CA GLN A 371 -9.60 0.63 -24.95
C GLN A 371 -10.21 -0.35 -23.95
N VAL A 372 -11.49 -0.66 -24.09
CA VAL A 372 -12.12 -1.79 -23.39
C VAL A 372 -11.89 -3.05 -24.21
N THR A 373 -11.06 -3.95 -23.72
CA THR A 373 -10.68 -5.18 -24.45
C THR A 373 -11.62 -6.35 -24.17
N ALA A 374 -12.28 -6.37 -23.01
CA ALA A 374 -13.29 -7.36 -22.67
C ALA A 374 -14.23 -6.84 -21.57
N ARG A 375 -15.42 -7.43 -21.48
CA ARG A 375 -16.38 -7.20 -20.39
C ARG A 375 -16.86 -8.51 -19.76
N ALA A 376 -17.00 -8.51 -18.44
CA ALA A 376 -17.71 -9.56 -17.73
C ALA A 376 -19.18 -9.58 -18.17
N ARG A 377 -19.70 -10.79 -18.39
CA ARG A 377 -21.10 -11.03 -18.77
C ARG A 377 -21.99 -11.28 -17.56
N GLU A 378 -21.44 -11.93 -16.53
CA GLU A 378 -22.14 -12.32 -15.31
C GLU A 378 -21.25 -12.08 -14.08
N PRO A 379 -21.61 -11.15 -13.17
CA PRO A 379 -22.58 -10.07 -13.42
C PRO A 379 -22.11 -9.16 -14.58
N PRO A 380 -23.03 -8.49 -15.28
CA PRO A 380 -22.66 -7.62 -16.39
C PRO A 380 -21.79 -6.46 -15.90
N ALA A 381 -20.70 -6.20 -16.63
CA ALA A 381 -19.78 -5.11 -16.34
C ALA A 381 -20.49 -3.74 -16.35
N CYS A 382 -20.09 -2.84 -15.45
CA CYS A 382 -20.63 -1.48 -15.44
C CYS A 382 -20.21 -0.72 -16.70
N PRO A 383 -21.10 0.03 -17.38
CA PRO A 383 -20.69 0.97 -18.42
C PRO A 383 -19.76 2.03 -17.85
N LEU A 384 -18.66 2.31 -18.56
CA LEU A 384 -17.63 3.25 -18.12
C LEU A 384 -17.49 4.42 -19.10
N GLU A 385 -17.04 5.56 -18.60
CA GLU A 385 -16.56 6.70 -19.38
C GLU A 385 -15.21 7.18 -18.84
N ALA A 386 -14.37 7.69 -19.74
CA ALA A 386 -13.15 8.41 -19.37
C ALA A 386 -13.43 9.91 -19.35
N VAL A 387 -12.91 10.61 -18.34
CA VAL A 387 -13.06 12.06 -18.15
C VAL A 387 -11.68 12.69 -18.01
N LEU A 388 -11.37 13.76 -18.77
CA LEU A 388 -10.15 14.53 -18.51
C LEU A 388 -10.38 15.58 -17.45
N GLU A 389 -9.42 15.71 -16.56
CA GLU A 389 -9.48 16.67 -15.45
C GLU A 389 -9.50 18.11 -15.93
N ALA A 390 -8.61 18.48 -16.85
CA ALA A 390 -8.46 19.88 -17.28
C ALA A 390 -9.60 20.38 -18.18
N SER A 391 -10.15 19.53 -19.06
CA SER A 391 -11.18 19.95 -20.03
C SER A 391 -12.60 19.55 -19.64
N GLY A 392 -12.76 18.61 -18.69
CA GLY A 392 -14.05 17.99 -18.37
C GLY A 392 -14.64 17.14 -19.51
N GLN A 393 -13.89 16.93 -20.60
CA GLN A 393 -14.35 16.16 -21.75
C GLN A 393 -14.55 14.70 -21.36
N ARG A 394 -15.68 14.12 -21.79
CA ARG A 394 -16.09 12.76 -21.48
C ARG A 394 -16.13 11.90 -22.72
N TRP A 395 -15.66 10.66 -22.63
CA TRP A 395 -15.82 9.67 -23.68
C TRP A 395 -16.37 8.35 -23.12
N PRO A 396 -17.53 7.89 -23.59
CA PRO A 396 -18.01 6.56 -23.29
C PRO A 396 -17.02 5.49 -23.77
N LEU A 397 -16.68 4.56 -22.89
CA LEU A 397 -15.76 3.47 -23.18
C LEU A 397 -16.56 2.23 -23.60
N ARG A 398 -16.62 1.94 -24.90
CA ARG A 398 -17.34 0.77 -25.46
C ARG A 398 -16.37 -0.38 -25.75
N GLU A 399 -16.84 -1.60 -25.56
CA GLU A 399 -16.06 -2.82 -25.86
C GLU A 399 -15.60 -2.83 -27.33
N GLY A 400 -14.31 -3.10 -27.54
CA GLY A 400 -13.68 -3.10 -28.86
C GLY A 400 -13.35 -1.72 -29.42
N GLN A 401 -13.85 -0.63 -28.83
CA GLN A 401 -13.55 0.73 -29.26
C GLN A 401 -12.44 1.35 -28.41
N SER A 402 -11.64 2.21 -29.04
CA SER A 402 -10.60 2.97 -28.35
C SER A 402 -10.88 4.46 -28.41
N VAL A 403 -10.61 5.14 -27.32
CA VAL A 403 -10.61 6.61 -27.23
C VAL A 403 -9.16 7.07 -27.15
N SER A 404 -8.84 8.16 -27.84
CA SER A 404 -7.51 8.77 -27.83
C SER A 404 -7.60 10.25 -27.55
N PHE A 405 -6.72 10.76 -26.71
CA PHE A 405 -6.64 12.18 -26.34
C PHE A 405 -5.19 12.56 -26.01
N PRO A 406 -4.84 13.87 -26.02
CA PRO A 406 -3.53 14.31 -25.55
C PRO A 406 -3.26 13.80 -24.13
N THR A 407 -2.05 13.32 -23.85
CA THR A 407 -1.72 12.78 -22.52
C THR A 407 -1.92 13.83 -21.43
N ALA A 408 -2.85 13.55 -20.53
CA ALA A 408 -3.28 14.43 -19.46
C ALA A 408 -3.85 13.60 -18.29
N ALA A 409 -3.98 14.24 -17.14
CA ALA A 409 -4.67 13.67 -15.99
C ALA A 409 -6.17 13.51 -16.26
N GLY A 410 -6.75 12.47 -15.68
CA GLY A 410 -8.16 12.15 -15.81
C GLY A 410 -8.57 10.97 -14.94
N TRP A 411 -9.78 10.49 -15.15
CA TRP A 411 -10.28 9.32 -14.46
C TRP A 411 -11.30 8.55 -15.30
N ILE A 412 -11.49 7.29 -14.92
CA ILE A 412 -12.56 6.44 -15.42
C ILE A 412 -13.61 6.34 -14.33
N GLN A 413 -14.87 6.55 -14.71
CA GLN A 413 -16.02 6.44 -13.81
C GLN A 413 -17.16 5.66 -14.47
N ARG A 414 -18.19 5.31 -13.70
CA ARG A 414 -19.44 4.80 -14.24
C ARG A 414 -20.14 5.88 -15.07
N VAL A 415 -20.77 5.49 -16.17
CA VAL A 415 -21.65 6.40 -16.91
C VAL A 415 -22.82 6.78 -16.01
N SER A 416 -23.06 8.08 -15.82
CA SER A 416 -24.24 8.55 -15.09
C SER A 416 -25.51 8.22 -15.86
N ALA A 417 -26.55 7.74 -15.16
CA ALA A 417 -27.87 7.45 -15.74
C ALA A 417 -28.55 8.69 -16.35
N GLU A 418 -28.03 9.89 -16.08
CA GLU A 418 -28.45 11.15 -16.68
C GLU A 418 -27.52 11.50 -17.86
N THR A 419 -27.66 10.80 -18.97
CA THR A 419 -27.27 11.36 -20.27
C THR A 419 -28.32 10.90 -21.29
N PRO A 420 -29.20 11.79 -21.78
CA PRO A 420 -30.28 11.44 -22.69
C PRO A 420 -29.79 10.93 -24.04
#